data_AF-A0ABD2SUB3-F1
#
_entry.id   AF-A0ABD2SUB3-F1
#
_cell.length_a   1.000
_cell.length_b   1.000
_cell.length_c   1.000
_cell.angle_alpha   90.00
_cell.angle_beta   90.00
_cell.angle_gamma   90.00
#
_symmetry.space_group_name_H-M   'P 1'
#
loop_
_entity.id
_entity.type
_entity.pdbx_description
1 polymer ?
#
loop_
_entity_poly.entity_id
_entity_poly.type
_entity_poly.pdbx_seq_one_letter_code
_entity_poly.pdbx_strand_id
1 'polypeptide(L)'
;MEKKVEIISQNLIKPKVSHIESFNFSALDLLAPLYHYPIFLYYPHHDQESINISTKSQQLKNSLSKILSDFYPFAGRLVNDNTSISCNNHNNDDFGVLFIEAFAHNYNLQEDILLSGIKTNTCGHFLPTLDSLLQTHLVIVQVTFFACGGMILGCWVSHKLFDAASISTFINNWASTARGGSSGCPVITDP
;
A
#
# COMPACT_ATOMS: atom_id res chain seq x y z
N MET A 1 -5.34 9.58 28.88
CA MET A 1 -4.34 10.18 27.95
C MET A 1 -5.00 10.29 26.58
N GLU A 2 -4.72 11.33 25.80
CA GLU A 2 -5.40 11.58 24.53
C GLU A 2 -4.97 10.58 23.44
N LYS A 3 -5.93 10.07 22.68
CA LYS A 3 -5.73 9.13 21.57
C LYS A 3 -5.27 9.89 20.33
N LYS A 4 -4.08 9.58 19.81
CA LYS A 4 -3.46 10.28 18.67
C LYS A 4 -2.74 9.32 17.74
N VAL A 5 -2.86 9.52 16.43
CA VAL A 5 -1.98 8.89 15.43
C VAL A 5 -0.92 9.91 15.01
N GLU A 6 0.34 9.50 15.04
CA GLU A 6 1.50 10.32 14.67
C GLU A 6 2.22 9.69 13.49
N ILE A 7 2.50 10.48 12.45
CA ILE A 7 3.33 10.05 11.32
C ILE A 7 4.79 10.09 11.77
N ILE A 8 5.48 8.96 11.65
CA ILE A 8 6.90 8.80 11.99
C ILE A 8 7.77 9.10 10.76
N SER A 9 7.43 8.51 9.61
CA SER A 9 8.23 8.67 8.39
C SER A 9 7.39 8.51 7.13
N GLN A 10 7.89 9.08 6.03
CA GLN A 10 7.32 8.92 4.69
C GLN A 10 8.47 8.61 3.73
N ASN A 11 8.28 7.60 2.88
CA ASN A 11 9.32 7.11 1.98
C ASN A 11 8.70 6.72 0.65
N LEU A 12 9.37 7.02 -0.46
CA LEU A 12 9.01 6.47 -1.76
C LEU A 12 9.69 5.12 -1.97
N ILE A 13 8.90 4.06 -1.97
CA ILE A 13 9.39 2.70 -2.19
C ILE A 13 9.42 2.43 -3.68
N LYS A 14 10.64 2.27 -4.20
CA LYS A 14 10.89 2.03 -5.62
C LYS A 14 11.01 0.52 -5.90
N PRO A 15 10.64 0.05 -7.10
CA PRO A 15 10.93 -1.31 -7.53
C PRO A 15 12.43 -1.58 -7.47
N LYS A 16 12.81 -2.80 -7.08
CA LYS A 16 14.22 -3.21 -6.99
C LYS A 16 14.90 -3.23 -8.37
N VAL A 17 14.14 -3.61 -9.39
CA VAL A 17 14.52 -3.63 -10.80
C VAL A 17 13.34 -3.11 -11.62
N SER A 18 13.59 -2.25 -12.60
CA SER A 18 12.61 -1.81 -13.58
C SER A 18 13.21 -1.89 -14.99
N HIS A 19 12.50 -2.53 -15.91
CA HIS A 19 12.91 -2.70 -17.31
C HIS A 19 11.92 -2.10 -18.31
N ILE A 20 10.76 -1.65 -17.84
CA ILE A 20 9.64 -1.22 -18.69
C ILE A 20 9.34 0.24 -18.38
N GLU A 21 9.32 1.07 -19.43
CA GLU A 21 9.21 2.52 -19.29
C GLU A 21 7.77 3.01 -19.17
N SER A 22 6.78 2.25 -19.65
CA SER A 22 5.38 2.65 -19.61
C SER A 22 4.40 1.48 -19.59
N PHE A 23 3.18 1.77 -19.15
CA PHE A 23 2.04 0.86 -19.18
C PHE A 23 0.85 1.58 -19.82
N ASN A 24 0.36 1.06 -20.94
CA ASN A 24 -0.78 1.63 -21.65
C ASN A 24 -2.07 0.98 -21.16
N PHE A 25 -3.09 1.80 -20.94
CA PHE A 25 -4.39 1.32 -20.49
C PHE A 25 -5.15 0.58 -21.58
N SER A 26 -5.84 -0.48 -21.20
CA SER A 26 -6.84 -1.13 -22.03
C SER A 26 -8.10 -0.27 -22.15
N ALA A 27 -9.02 -0.63 -23.04
CA ALA A 27 -10.30 0.05 -23.16
C ALA A 27 -11.11 0.02 -21.85
N LEU A 28 -11.00 -1.06 -21.06
CA LEU A 28 -11.68 -1.16 -19.77
C LEU A 28 -11.08 -0.21 -18.74
N ASP A 29 -9.74 -0.11 -18.70
CA ASP A 29 -9.04 0.81 -17.80
C ASP A 29 -9.36 2.27 -18.15
N LEU A 30 -9.53 2.60 -19.45
CA LEU A 30 -9.95 3.94 -19.88
C LEU A 30 -11.35 4.32 -19.38
N LEU A 31 -12.26 3.36 -19.22
CA LEU A 31 -13.60 3.57 -18.65
C LEU A 31 -13.60 3.66 -17.13
N ALA A 32 -12.56 3.14 -16.46
CA ALA A 32 -12.46 3.18 -15.01
C ALA A 32 -12.34 4.63 -14.50
N PRO A 33 -13.04 4.98 -13.40
CA PRO A 33 -13.02 6.32 -12.85
C PRO A 33 -11.67 6.63 -12.17
N LEU A 34 -11.33 7.92 -12.11
CA LEU A 34 -10.16 8.42 -11.38
C LEU A 34 -10.48 8.60 -9.89
N TYR A 35 -10.84 7.51 -9.24
CA TYR A 35 -11.06 7.46 -7.79
C TYR A 35 -10.09 6.50 -7.13
N HIS A 36 -9.74 6.80 -5.88
CA HIS A 36 -9.04 5.87 -5.02
C HIS A 36 -10.04 5.25 -4.05
N TYR A 37 -9.83 3.97 -3.76
CA TYR A 37 -10.62 3.26 -2.76
C TYR A 37 -9.72 2.84 -1.61
N PRO A 38 -10.17 2.97 -0.36
CA PRO A 38 -9.36 2.62 0.79
C PRO A 38 -9.51 1.12 1.08
N ILE A 39 -8.41 0.48 1.45
CA ILE A 39 -8.37 -0.90 1.94
C ILE A 39 -7.67 -0.89 3.29
N PHE A 40 -8.26 -1.56 4.29
CA PHE A 40 -7.65 -1.72 5.60
C PHE A 40 -7.51 -3.20 5.95
N LEU A 41 -6.31 -3.58 6.35
CA LEU A 41 -6.00 -4.89 6.90
C LEU A 41 -5.59 -4.71 8.35
N TYR A 42 -6.28 -5.40 9.25
CA TYR A 42 -6.08 -5.30 10.70
C TYR A 42 -5.36 -6.55 11.21
N TYR A 43 -4.24 -6.35 11.90
CA TYR A 43 -3.40 -7.41 12.44
C TYR A 43 -3.31 -7.24 13.97
N PRO A 44 -4.19 -7.89 14.74
CA PRO A 44 -4.07 -7.91 16.20
C PRO A 44 -2.77 -8.62 16.62
N HIS A 45 -2.27 -8.25 17.79
CA HIS A 45 -1.08 -8.90 18.34
C HIS A 45 -1.45 -10.25 18.97
N HIS A 46 -0.60 -11.25 18.78
CA HIS A 46 -0.66 -12.51 19.50
C HIS A 46 0.52 -12.58 20.47
N ASP A 47 0.28 -13.02 21.71
CA ASP A 47 1.26 -12.99 22.83
C ASP A 47 2.59 -13.71 22.56
N GLN A 48 2.65 -14.56 21.52
CA GLN A 48 3.86 -15.28 21.12
C GLN A 48 4.74 -14.51 20.13
N GLU A 49 4.28 -13.37 19.60
CA GLU A 49 5.04 -12.56 18.66
C GLU A 49 5.93 -11.55 19.40
N SER A 50 7.14 -11.33 18.89
CA SER A 50 7.96 -10.21 19.37
C SER A 50 7.43 -8.88 18.82
N ILE A 51 7.36 -7.87 19.68
CA ILE A 51 7.03 -6.49 19.29
C ILE A 51 8.31 -5.83 18.78
N ASN A 52 8.69 -6.14 17.54
CA ASN A 52 9.78 -5.44 16.85
C ASN A 52 9.24 -4.65 15.65
N ILE A 53 8.80 -3.42 15.94
CA ILE A 53 8.23 -2.50 14.95
C ILE A 53 9.24 -2.21 13.83
N SER A 54 10.50 -1.95 14.18
CA SER A 54 11.53 -1.62 13.18
C SER A 54 11.76 -2.76 12.20
N THR A 55 11.88 -4.00 12.69
CA THR A 55 12.03 -5.18 11.83
C THR A 55 10.80 -5.42 10.97
N LYS A 56 9.58 -5.35 11.52
CA LYS A 56 8.33 -5.50 10.76
C LYS A 56 8.23 -4.44 9.65
N SER A 57 8.57 -3.20 9.97
CA SER A 57 8.50 -2.10 9.00
C SER A 57 9.55 -2.25 7.88
N GLN A 58 10.78 -2.62 8.22
CA GLN A 58 11.82 -2.88 7.23
C GLN A 58 11.45 -4.07 6.33
N GLN A 59 10.84 -5.11 6.90
CA GLN A 59 10.34 -6.27 6.14
C GLN A 59 9.25 -5.86 5.15
N LEU A 60 8.29 -5.03 5.55
CA LEU A 60 7.26 -4.48 4.66
C LEU A 60 7.87 -3.64 3.52
N LYS A 61 8.77 -2.72 3.84
CA LYS A 61 9.45 -1.87 2.83
C LYS A 61 10.26 -2.69 1.84
N ASN A 62 11.06 -3.64 2.31
CA ASN A 62 11.90 -4.49 1.47
C ASN A 62 11.06 -5.40 0.57
N SER A 63 10.01 -6.03 1.12
CA SER A 63 9.12 -6.89 0.35
C SER A 63 8.30 -6.12 -0.68
N LEU A 64 7.87 -4.89 -0.34
CA LEU A 64 7.19 -3.99 -1.26
C LEU A 64 8.11 -3.61 -2.43
N SER A 65 9.35 -3.20 -2.14
CA SER A 65 10.34 -2.91 -3.19
C SER A 65 10.60 -4.11 -4.11
N LYS A 66 10.62 -5.32 -3.56
CA LYS A 66 10.80 -6.55 -4.34
C LYS A 66 9.59 -6.86 -5.23
N ILE A 67 8.37 -6.85 -4.69
CA ILE A 67 7.17 -7.20 -5.46
C ILE A 67 6.83 -6.13 -6.51
N LEU A 68 7.22 -4.88 -6.28
CA LEU A 68 7.06 -3.81 -7.28
C LEU A 68 7.85 -4.03 -8.56
N SER A 69 8.84 -4.93 -8.59
CA SER A 69 9.46 -5.31 -9.87
C SER A 69 8.49 -6.07 -10.78
N ASP A 70 7.64 -6.92 -10.21
CA ASP A 70 6.61 -7.66 -10.95
C ASP A 70 5.36 -6.79 -11.19
N PHE A 71 5.08 -5.86 -10.28
CA PHE A 71 3.95 -4.92 -10.31
C PHE A 71 4.41 -3.47 -10.58
N TYR A 72 5.32 -3.29 -11.53
CA TYR A 72 6.00 -2.01 -11.80
C TYR A 72 5.08 -0.81 -12.09
N PRO A 73 3.89 -0.94 -12.72
CA PRO A 73 3.04 0.23 -12.96
C PRO A 73 2.58 0.92 -11.68
N PHE A 74 2.62 0.23 -10.54
CA PHE A 74 2.08 0.73 -9.27
C PHE A 74 2.96 1.83 -8.68
N ALA A 75 4.25 1.82 -9.04
CA ALA A 75 5.21 2.86 -8.68
C ALA A 75 5.17 4.05 -9.66
N GLY A 76 4.45 3.93 -10.78
CA GLY A 76 4.44 4.92 -11.86
C GLY A 76 3.52 6.11 -11.63
N ARG A 77 3.38 6.96 -12.66
CA ARG A 77 2.52 8.15 -12.66
C ARG A 77 1.64 8.20 -13.90
N LEU A 78 0.40 8.64 -13.74
CA LEU A 78 -0.49 8.91 -14.86
C LEU A 78 0.11 9.98 -15.77
N VAL A 79 0.08 9.73 -17.07
CA VAL A 79 0.55 10.64 -18.13
C VAL A 79 -0.44 10.61 -19.30
N ASN A 80 -0.23 11.47 -20.29
CA ASN A 80 -1.03 11.55 -21.52
C ASN A 80 -2.54 11.62 -21.21
N ASP A 81 -2.95 12.60 -20.40
CA ASP A 81 -4.35 12.78 -19.99
C ASP A 81 -4.98 11.54 -19.35
N ASN A 82 -4.20 10.84 -18.51
CA ASN A 82 -4.59 9.63 -17.77
C ASN A 82 -4.90 8.40 -18.67
N THR A 83 -4.27 8.34 -19.85
CA THR A 83 -4.40 7.20 -20.78
C THR A 83 -3.26 6.18 -20.68
N SER A 84 -2.19 6.53 -19.97
CA SER A 84 -1.10 5.60 -19.68
C SER A 84 -0.37 5.95 -18.38
N ILE A 85 0.52 5.06 -17.96
CA ILE A 85 1.37 5.23 -16.79
C ILE A 85 2.83 5.29 -17.24
N SER A 86 3.53 6.36 -16.86
CA SER A 86 4.99 6.40 -16.92
C SER A 86 5.57 5.59 -15.77
N CYS A 87 6.36 4.57 -16.11
CA CYS A 87 6.99 3.63 -15.18
C CYS A 87 8.50 3.87 -15.03
N ASN A 88 9.01 4.96 -15.59
CA ASN A 88 10.42 5.33 -15.53
C ASN A 88 10.77 6.13 -14.26
N ASN A 89 12.03 6.01 -13.84
CA ASN A 89 12.62 6.78 -12.74
C ASN A 89 13.40 8.01 -13.22
N HIS A 90 13.62 8.14 -14.53
CA HIS A 90 14.40 9.20 -15.14
C HIS A 90 13.54 10.47 -15.17
N ASN A 91 13.80 11.38 -14.21
CA ASN A 91 13.20 12.72 -14.06
C ASN A 91 11.90 12.81 -13.26
N ASN A 92 11.57 11.80 -12.45
CA ASN A 92 10.38 11.84 -11.61
C ASN A 92 10.75 11.63 -10.13
N ASP A 93 10.86 12.72 -9.38
CA ASP A 93 11.18 12.70 -7.95
C ASP A 93 10.12 11.94 -7.14
N ASP A 94 8.91 11.82 -7.68
CA ASP A 94 7.83 11.09 -7.03
C ASP A 94 7.82 9.59 -7.37
N PHE A 95 8.59 9.09 -8.35
CA PHE A 95 8.52 7.67 -8.74
C PHE A 95 8.68 6.70 -7.55
N GLY A 96 7.73 5.78 -7.41
CA GLY A 96 7.59 4.90 -6.25
C GLY A 96 6.18 4.89 -5.66
N VAL A 97 5.95 3.95 -4.76
CA VAL A 97 4.78 3.90 -3.89
C VAL A 97 5.08 4.71 -2.63
N LEU A 98 4.19 5.64 -2.27
CA LEU A 98 4.30 6.40 -1.03
C LEU A 98 4.00 5.47 0.16
N PHE A 99 5.00 5.24 0.99
CA PHE A 99 4.92 4.41 2.18
C PHE A 99 5.06 5.27 3.43
N ILE A 100 4.00 5.32 4.23
CA ILE A 100 3.88 6.12 5.44
C ILE A 100 3.97 5.18 6.64
N GLU A 101 4.87 5.47 7.56
CA GLU A 101 4.92 4.82 8.87
C GLU A 101 4.29 5.74 9.90
N ALA A 102 3.40 5.20 10.71
CA ALA A 102 2.73 5.91 11.79
C ALA A 102 2.68 5.08 13.08
N PHE A 103 2.49 5.76 14.19
CA PHE A 103 2.28 5.16 15.50
C PHE A 103 1.02 5.71 16.17
N ALA A 104 0.20 4.81 16.71
CA ALA A 104 -1.04 5.13 17.40
C ALA A 104 -0.80 5.16 18.92
N HIS A 105 -0.66 6.37 19.47
CA HIS A 105 -0.50 6.61 20.89
C HIS A 105 -1.84 6.45 21.62
N ASN A 106 -1.81 5.70 22.73
CA ASN A 106 -2.97 5.44 23.61
C ASN A 106 -4.15 4.72 22.93
N TYR A 107 -3.89 4.04 21.81
CA TYR A 107 -4.83 3.13 21.20
C TYR A 107 -4.46 1.68 21.50
N ASN A 108 -5.48 0.86 21.77
CA ASN A 108 -5.42 -0.59 21.69
C ASN A 108 -6.21 -1.05 20.46
N LEU A 109 -5.56 -1.73 19.52
CA LEU A 109 -6.20 -2.16 18.28
C LEU A 109 -7.42 -3.05 18.52
N GLN A 110 -7.33 -3.99 19.46
CA GLN A 110 -8.41 -4.93 19.74
C GLN A 110 -9.60 -4.21 20.39
N GLU A 111 -9.34 -3.48 21.47
CA GLU A 111 -10.39 -2.87 22.30
C GLU A 111 -11.02 -1.64 21.64
N ASP A 112 -10.20 -0.78 21.04
CA ASP A 112 -10.62 0.55 20.60
C ASP A 112 -11.06 0.62 19.13
N ILE A 113 -10.77 -0.41 18.34
CA ILE A 113 -11.05 -0.42 16.90
C ILE A 113 -11.90 -1.63 16.52
N LEU A 114 -11.45 -2.84 16.88
CA LEU A 114 -12.14 -4.08 16.47
C LEU A 114 -13.41 -4.34 17.27
N LEU A 115 -13.36 -4.22 18.61
CA LEU A 115 -14.50 -4.53 19.49
C LEU A 115 -15.51 -3.39 19.61
N SER A 116 -15.09 -2.13 19.55
CA SER A 116 -15.98 -0.98 19.65
C SER A 116 -16.79 -0.71 18.37
N GLY A 117 -16.55 -1.48 17.30
CA GLY A 117 -16.99 -1.19 15.95
C GLY A 117 -16.21 -0.02 15.34
N ILE A 118 -16.05 -0.04 14.00
CA ILE A 118 -15.43 1.05 13.26
C ILE A 118 -16.35 2.26 13.34
N LYS A 119 -16.03 3.23 14.18
CA LYS A 119 -16.65 4.56 14.07
C LYS A 119 -16.11 5.17 12.78
N THR A 120 -16.97 5.62 11.88
CA THR A 120 -16.60 6.11 10.54
C THR A 120 -15.53 7.21 10.56
N ASN A 121 -15.40 7.95 11.67
CA ASN A 121 -14.38 8.97 11.88
C ASN A 121 -12.96 8.42 12.17
N THR A 122 -12.78 7.16 12.55
CA THR A 122 -11.45 6.60 12.82
C THR A 122 -10.67 6.25 11.56
N CYS A 123 -11.38 6.05 10.43
CA CYS A 123 -10.81 5.69 9.14
C CYS A 123 -9.80 6.73 8.63
N GLY A 124 -10.09 8.03 8.83
CA GLY A 124 -9.20 9.13 8.40
C GLY A 124 -7.92 9.27 9.22
N HIS A 125 -7.78 8.57 10.35
CA HIS A 125 -6.54 8.59 11.14
C HIS A 125 -5.51 7.56 10.66
N PHE A 126 -5.95 6.51 9.96
CA PHE A 126 -5.10 5.38 9.55
C PHE A 126 -4.78 5.36 8.05
N LEU A 127 -5.27 6.36 7.32
CA LEU A 127 -4.90 6.67 5.93
C LEU A 127 -4.89 8.19 5.75
N PRO A 128 -3.97 8.75 4.95
CA PRO A 128 -3.99 10.17 4.64
C PRO A 128 -5.24 10.54 3.84
N THR A 129 -5.88 11.65 4.18
CA THR A 129 -7.06 12.19 3.46
C THR A 129 -6.69 13.28 2.44
N LEU A 130 -5.42 13.35 2.04
CA LEU A 130 -4.92 14.48 1.25
C LEU A 130 -5.14 14.24 -0.24
N ASP A 131 -6.09 14.97 -0.82
CA ASP A 131 -6.46 14.88 -2.25
C ASP A 131 -5.27 15.03 -3.20
N SER A 132 -4.31 15.89 -2.88
CA SER A 132 -3.12 16.08 -3.73
C SER A 132 -2.22 14.84 -3.78
N LEU A 133 -2.10 14.07 -2.69
CA LEU A 133 -1.33 12.83 -2.69
C LEU A 133 -2.01 11.76 -3.54
N LEU A 134 -3.34 11.70 -3.49
CA LEU A 134 -4.14 10.77 -4.28
C LEU A 134 -4.09 11.11 -5.77
N GLN A 135 -4.00 12.40 -6.13
CA GLN A 135 -3.81 12.81 -7.53
C GLN A 135 -2.43 12.40 -8.07
N THR A 136 -1.40 12.43 -7.22
CA THR A 136 -0.04 12.07 -7.65
C THR A 136 0.20 10.56 -7.64
N HIS A 137 -0.20 9.84 -6.59
CA HIS A 137 0.22 8.45 -6.37
C HIS A 137 -0.90 7.47 -6.74
N LEU A 138 -0.57 6.45 -7.54
CA LEU A 138 -1.50 5.37 -7.89
C LEU A 138 -1.76 4.43 -6.70
N VAL A 139 -0.74 4.25 -5.84
CA VAL A 139 -0.82 3.48 -4.60
C VAL A 139 -0.17 4.28 -3.48
N ILE A 140 -0.86 4.37 -2.35
CA ILE A 140 -0.31 4.87 -1.08
C ILE A 140 -0.51 3.77 -0.04
N VAL A 141 0.53 3.50 0.74
CA VAL A 141 0.49 2.55 1.85
C VAL A 141 0.77 3.31 3.14
N GLN A 142 -0.05 3.10 4.16
CA GLN A 142 0.24 3.51 5.53
C GLN A 142 0.26 2.28 6.43
N VAL A 143 1.36 2.08 7.15
CA VAL A 143 1.43 1.14 8.26
C VAL A 143 1.35 1.92 9.57
N THR A 144 0.38 1.56 10.42
CA THR A 144 0.23 2.16 11.75
C THR A 144 0.43 1.10 12.82
N PHE A 145 1.44 1.31 13.68
CA PHE A 145 1.76 0.41 14.78
C PHE A 145 1.13 0.89 16.09
N PHE A 146 0.81 -0.05 16.97
CA PHE A 146 0.17 0.21 18.26
C PHE A 146 1.09 -0.27 19.40
N ALA A 147 1.00 0.38 20.56
CA ALA A 147 1.75 -0.02 21.75
C ALA A 147 1.44 -1.47 22.19
N CYS A 148 0.23 -1.96 21.90
CA CYS A 148 -0.19 -3.34 22.16
C CYS A 148 0.42 -4.37 21.18
N GLY A 149 1.33 -3.97 20.28
CA GLY A 149 1.93 -4.82 19.26
C GLY A 149 1.09 -5.03 17.99
N GLY A 150 -0.15 -4.53 17.99
CA GLY A 150 -1.04 -4.58 16.83
C GLY A 150 -0.58 -3.67 15.69
N MET A 151 -1.08 -3.93 14.49
CA MET A 151 -0.75 -3.18 13.28
C MET A 151 -1.98 -3.03 12.38
N ILE A 152 -2.15 -1.83 11.81
CA ILE A 152 -3.07 -1.61 10.68
C ILE A 152 -2.24 -1.32 9.44
N LEU A 153 -2.57 -2.00 8.35
CA LEU A 153 -2.07 -1.68 7.01
C LEU A 153 -3.21 -1.07 6.20
N GLY A 154 -3.14 0.24 5.97
CA GLY A 154 -4.05 0.97 5.11
C GLY A 154 -3.45 1.15 3.72
N CYS A 155 -4.25 1.00 2.68
CA CYS A 155 -3.86 1.31 1.31
C CYS A 155 -4.90 2.22 0.64
N TRP A 156 -4.44 3.24 -0.08
CA TRP A 156 -5.21 3.87 -1.15
C TRP A 156 -4.77 3.30 -2.48
N VAL A 157 -5.73 2.87 -3.30
CA VAL A 157 -5.45 2.30 -4.62
C VAL A 157 -6.33 2.97 -5.68
N SER A 158 -5.71 3.44 -6.76
CA SER A 158 -6.43 4.05 -7.88
C SER A 158 -7.21 2.99 -8.66
N HIS A 159 -8.52 3.16 -8.80
CA HIS A 159 -9.36 2.27 -9.59
C HIS A 159 -9.00 2.30 -11.08
N LYS A 160 -8.25 3.32 -11.53
CA LYS A 160 -7.68 3.36 -12.88
C LYS A 160 -6.72 2.20 -13.17
N LEU A 161 -6.12 1.65 -12.12
CA LEU A 161 -5.12 0.58 -12.19
C LEU A 161 -5.63 -0.75 -11.62
N PHE A 162 -6.65 -0.72 -10.77
CA PHE A 162 -7.10 -1.89 -10.04
C PHE A 162 -8.60 -2.14 -10.18
N ASP A 163 -8.94 -3.38 -10.44
CA ASP A 163 -10.18 -3.99 -9.97
C ASP A 163 -9.94 -4.81 -8.68
N ALA A 164 -11.01 -5.38 -8.13
CA ALA A 164 -10.96 -6.17 -6.90
C ALA A 164 -10.04 -7.41 -7.02
N ALA A 165 -9.95 -8.03 -8.20
CA ALA A 165 -9.12 -9.19 -8.45
C ALA A 165 -7.64 -8.83 -8.46
N SER A 166 -7.29 -7.74 -9.15
CA SER A 166 -5.94 -7.22 -9.28
C SER A 166 -5.35 -6.81 -7.93
N ILE A 167 -6.13 -6.11 -7.11
CA ILE A 167 -5.66 -5.69 -5.78
C ILE A 167 -5.51 -6.87 -4.81
N SER A 168 -6.42 -7.85 -4.87
CA SER A 168 -6.31 -9.08 -4.08
C SER A 168 -5.06 -9.87 -4.46
N THR A 169 -4.77 -9.97 -5.76
CA THR A 169 -3.56 -10.64 -6.28
C THR A 169 -2.30 -9.95 -5.78
N PHE A 170 -2.25 -8.61 -5.85
CA PHE A 170 -1.11 -7.85 -5.35
C PHE A 170 -0.89 -8.05 -3.84
N ILE A 171 -1.92 -7.90 -3.02
CA ILE A 171 -1.82 -8.05 -1.55
C ILE A 171 -1.34 -9.46 -1.19
N ASN A 172 -1.89 -10.49 -1.83
CA ASN A 172 -1.48 -11.87 -1.59
C ASN A 172 -0.02 -12.13 -1.97
N ASN A 173 0.42 -11.65 -3.14
CA ASN A 173 1.79 -11.82 -3.61
C ASN A 173 2.79 -11.00 -2.78
N TRP A 174 2.42 -9.79 -2.37
CA TRP A 174 3.21 -8.97 -1.46
C TRP A 174 3.37 -9.66 -0.11
N ALA A 175 2.29 -10.17 0.48
CA ALA A 175 2.33 -10.90 1.74
C ALA A 175 3.18 -12.19 1.64
N SER A 176 3.09 -12.91 0.53
CA SER A 176 3.95 -14.08 0.25
C SER A 176 5.43 -13.68 0.20
N THR A 177 5.73 -12.60 -0.52
CA THR A 177 7.09 -12.04 -0.63
C THR A 177 7.63 -11.61 0.74
N ALA A 178 6.78 -10.99 1.58
CA ALA A 178 7.14 -10.59 2.94
C ALA A 178 7.48 -11.78 3.83
N ARG A 179 6.81 -12.93 3.68
CA ARG A 179 7.12 -14.17 4.41
C ARG A 179 8.38 -14.90 3.92
N GLY A 180 9.07 -14.38 2.91
CA GLY A 180 10.22 -15.04 2.30
C GLY A 180 9.87 -16.03 1.19
N GLY A 181 8.60 -16.06 0.74
CA GLY A 181 8.23 -16.78 -0.46
C GLY A 181 8.92 -16.20 -1.71
N SER A 182 9.37 -17.08 -2.61
CA SER A 182 9.63 -16.68 -3.99
C SER A 182 8.30 -16.32 -4.64
N SER A 183 8.22 -15.22 -5.38
CA SER A 183 7.07 -14.87 -6.21
C SER A 183 6.82 -16.03 -7.19
N GLY A 184 5.92 -16.95 -6.84
CA GLY A 184 5.42 -17.94 -7.76
C GLY A 184 4.45 -17.22 -8.67
N CYS A 185 4.94 -16.65 -9.77
CA CYS A 185 4.07 -16.24 -10.85
C CYS A 185 3.29 -17.49 -11.28
N PRO A 186 1.95 -17.54 -11.18
CA PRO A 186 1.22 -18.50 -11.97
C PRO A 186 1.41 -18.03 -13.41
N VAL A 187 2.26 -18.73 -14.16
CA VAL A 187 2.29 -18.58 -15.60
C VAL A 187 0.88 -18.93 -16.06
N ILE A 188 0.09 -17.92 -16.41
CA ILE A 188 -1.12 -18.11 -17.20
C ILE A 188 -0.59 -18.60 -18.54
N THR A 189 -0.52 -19.91 -18.68
CA THR A 189 -0.43 -20.54 -19.99
C THR A 189 -1.84 -20.48 -20.54
N ASP A 190 -2.05 -19.60 -21.52
CA ASP A 190 -3.29 -19.61 -22.28
C ASP A 190 -3.47 -20.99 -22.96
N PRO A 191 -4.72 -21.47 -23.10
CA PRO A 191 -5.03 -22.77 -23.68
C PRO A 191 -4.73 -22.90 -25.18
#